data_AF-A0AAU9ECP5-F1
#
_entry.id   AF-A0AAU9ECP5-F1
#
_cell.length_a   1.000
_cell.length_b   1.000
_cell.length_c   1.000
_cell.angle_alpha   90.00
_cell.angle_beta   90.00
_cell.angle_gamma   90.00
#
_symmetry.space_group_name_H-M   'P 1'
#
loop_
_entity.id
_entity.type
_entity.pdbx_description
1 polymer ?
#
loop_
_entity_poly.entity_id
_entity_poly.type
_entity_poly.pdbx_seq_one_letter_code
_entity_poly.pdbx_strand_id
1 'polypeptide(L)'
;MQPTFCFIDDADFELDNFQKNVAPAFKGIEFIYARDFDRALHKLNGRRCLCFLLDIYGAGAGGGSGELPGPESLASALGQGFVVDSLYENLEGEGSEKANQFLRRLYARVQVAQEAFGAAAGQLGQGPAFGLDSLAKVREHQPWAAALGYSRKALYADAAAMCMGGADGVLQKPQGVDEAAIAKASHQAAPELAQAAFAAVDFRLAGLAGQVGLRLCWDGVSLSLAEALQQAVGQLTCREKRSPEARGKALEGLKAVRLDDLELDQGDVEVILALWDWLSLET
;
A
#
# COMPACT_ATOMS: atom_id res chain seq x y z
N MET A 1 -6.02 3.87 22.44
CA MET A 1 -4.62 3.97 21.99
C MET A 1 -4.63 4.68 20.64
N GLN A 2 -3.60 5.45 20.30
CA GLN A 2 -3.56 6.09 18.98
C GLN A 2 -3.32 5.03 17.90
N PRO A 3 -4.11 5.01 16.81
CA PRO A 3 -3.88 4.09 15.70
C PRO A 3 -2.46 4.21 15.13
N THR A 4 -1.81 3.08 14.89
CA THR A 4 -0.42 3.03 14.41
C THR A 4 -0.36 2.60 12.95
N PHE A 5 0.34 3.36 12.12
CA PHE A 5 0.71 3.01 10.75
C PHE A 5 2.23 2.79 10.65
N CYS A 6 2.66 1.95 9.71
CA CYS A 6 4.07 1.74 9.40
C CYS A 6 4.40 2.25 8.00
N PHE A 7 5.53 2.93 7.85
CA PHE A 7 6.16 3.21 6.57
C PHE A 7 7.49 2.47 6.48
N ILE A 8 7.62 1.60 5.48
CA ILE A 8 8.78 0.75 5.25
C ILE A 8 9.46 1.16 3.96
N ASP A 9 10.72 1.56 4.07
CA ASP A 9 11.56 2.02 2.97
C ASP A 9 13.04 1.82 3.30
N ASP A 10 13.82 1.23 2.39
CA ASP A 10 15.23 0.92 2.66
C ASP A 10 16.15 2.16 2.61
N ALA A 11 15.66 3.30 2.13
CA ALA A 11 16.40 4.55 2.03
C ALA A 11 16.07 5.55 3.15
N ASP A 12 17.11 6.02 3.86
CA ASP A 12 16.96 7.02 4.94
C ASP A 12 16.30 8.33 4.47
N PHE A 13 16.68 8.79 3.27
CA PHE A 13 16.09 9.97 2.65
C PHE A 13 14.57 9.87 2.54
N GLU A 14 14.04 8.69 2.18
CA GLU A 14 12.60 8.50 2.07
C GLU A 14 11.90 8.54 3.41
N LEU A 15 12.49 7.89 4.42
CA LEU A 15 11.96 7.89 5.79
C LEU A 15 11.90 9.32 6.34
N ASP A 16 12.98 10.09 6.20
CA ASP A 16 13.06 11.48 6.66
C ASP A 16 12.09 12.39 5.89
N ASN A 17 12.04 12.25 4.56
CA ASN A 17 11.14 13.01 3.71
C ASN A 17 9.67 12.72 4.06
N PHE A 18 9.31 11.45 4.25
CA PHE A 18 7.96 11.06 4.63
C PHE A 18 7.60 11.63 6.00
N GLN A 19 8.47 11.45 7.00
CA GLN A 19 8.22 11.95 8.34
C GLN A 19 7.99 13.47 8.36
N LYS A 20 8.81 14.22 7.62
CA LYS A 20 8.74 15.69 7.61
C LYS A 20 7.60 16.24 6.78
N ASN A 21 7.36 15.67 5.58
CA ASN A 21 6.52 16.29 4.57
C ASN A 21 5.17 15.61 4.40
N VAL A 22 5.06 14.31 4.72
CA VAL A 22 3.88 13.47 4.44
C VAL A 22 3.11 13.12 5.71
N ALA A 23 3.78 12.56 6.72
CA ALA A 23 3.15 12.11 7.96
C ALA A 23 2.26 13.17 8.65
N PRO A 24 2.57 14.48 8.63
CA PRO A 24 1.69 15.49 9.23
C PRO A 24 0.27 15.56 8.63
N ALA A 25 0.05 15.04 7.41
CA ALA A 25 -1.28 14.97 6.81
C ALA A 25 -2.16 13.86 7.42
N PHE A 26 -1.56 12.87 8.08
CA PHE A 26 -2.25 11.74 8.71
C PHE A 26 -2.62 12.06 10.16
N LYS A 27 -3.60 12.94 10.32
CA LYS A 27 -4.06 13.39 11.65
C LYS A 27 -4.50 12.21 12.51
N GLY A 28 -4.08 12.21 13.77
CA GLY A 28 -4.45 11.18 14.74
C GLY A 28 -3.77 9.83 14.53
N ILE A 29 -2.79 9.71 13.63
CA ILE A 29 -2.01 8.48 13.41
C ILE A 29 -0.61 8.61 14.00
N GLU A 30 -0.18 7.57 14.72
CA GLU A 30 1.22 7.39 15.10
C GLU A 30 1.94 6.63 13.98
N PHE A 31 3.11 7.10 13.55
CA PHE A 31 3.92 6.40 12.55
C PHE A 31 5.11 5.69 13.14
N ILE A 32 5.33 4.46 12.66
CA ILE A 32 6.59 3.73 12.79
C ILE A 32 7.30 3.76 11.43
N TYR A 33 8.56 4.19 11.47
CA TYR A 33 9.44 4.22 10.29
C TYR A 33 10.47 3.10 10.41
N ALA A 34 10.62 2.27 9.39
CA ALA A 34 11.56 1.16 9.41
C ALA A 34 12.14 0.88 8.02
N ARG A 35 13.33 0.27 7.98
CA ARG A 35 13.97 -0.10 6.71
C ARG A 35 13.53 -1.45 6.15
N ASP A 36 12.91 -2.25 6.98
CA ASP A 36 12.45 -3.59 6.66
C ASP A 36 11.31 -3.96 7.62
N PHE A 37 10.59 -5.03 7.29
CA PHE A 37 9.47 -5.50 8.09
C PHE A 37 9.87 -5.94 9.50
N ASP A 38 11.01 -6.62 9.65
CA ASP A 38 11.41 -7.19 10.94
C ASP A 38 11.72 -6.08 11.96
N ARG A 39 12.34 -4.99 11.51
CA ARG A 39 12.52 -3.77 12.30
C ARG A 39 11.19 -3.08 12.61
N ALA A 40 10.25 -3.04 11.66
CA ALA A 40 8.92 -2.48 11.91
C ALA A 40 8.21 -3.26 13.02
N LEU A 41 8.23 -4.60 12.94
CA LEU A 41 7.63 -5.48 13.93
C LEU A 41 8.28 -5.34 15.31
N HIS A 42 9.61 -5.23 15.37
CA HIS A 42 10.32 -4.96 16.62
C HIS A 42 9.91 -3.62 17.24
N LYS A 43 9.80 -2.54 16.44
CA LYS A 43 9.36 -1.22 16.90
C LYS A 43 7.88 -1.17 17.28
N LEU A 44 7.04 -2.01 16.66
CA LEU A 44 5.65 -2.18 17.06
C LEU A 44 5.57 -2.74 18.48
N ASN A 45 6.50 -3.62 18.87
CA ASN A 45 6.59 -4.21 20.22
C ASN A 45 5.25 -4.82 20.67
N GLY A 46 4.65 -5.63 19.79
CA GLY A 46 3.36 -6.28 20.02
C GLY A 46 2.13 -5.38 19.83
N ARG A 47 2.30 -4.08 19.53
CA ARG A 47 1.18 -3.22 19.16
C ARG A 47 0.62 -3.60 17.79
N ARG A 48 -0.70 -3.47 17.64
CA ARG A 48 -1.39 -3.66 16.37
C ARG A 48 -1.09 -2.50 15.43
N CYS A 49 -0.62 -2.83 14.24
CA CYS A 49 -0.56 -1.88 13.12
C CYS A 49 -1.86 -1.97 12.31
N LEU A 50 -2.38 -0.83 11.83
CA LEU A 50 -3.58 -0.82 10.99
C LEU A 50 -3.28 -0.63 9.50
N CYS A 51 -2.13 -0.06 9.16
CA CYS A 51 -1.75 0.17 7.77
C CYS A 51 -0.23 0.11 7.58
N PHE A 52 0.21 -0.60 6.55
CA PHE A 52 1.59 -0.61 6.08
C PHE A 52 1.67 0.08 4.72
N LEU A 53 2.52 1.09 4.62
CA LEU A 53 2.99 1.68 3.37
C LEU A 53 4.35 1.04 3.06
N LEU A 54 4.41 0.23 2.00
CA LEU A 54 5.56 -0.60 1.67
C LEU A 54 6.23 -0.05 0.41
N ASP A 55 7.52 0.32 0.45
CA ASP A 55 8.23 0.44 -0.82
C ASP A 55 8.21 -0.91 -1.54
N ILE A 56 7.98 -0.83 -2.84
CA ILE A 56 7.95 -1.99 -3.74
C ILE A 56 9.38 -2.41 -4.02
N TYR A 57 10.26 -1.44 -4.31
CA TYR A 57 11.65 -1.70 -4.64
C TYR A 57 12.53 -1.48 -3.42
N GLY A 58 13.47 -2.37 -3.23
CA GLY A 58 14.53 -2.24 -2.24
C GLY A 58 15.54 -3.36 -2.41
N ALA A 59 16.56 -3.37 -1.56
CA ALA A 59 17.52 -4.46 -1.50
C ALA A 59 16.85 -5.77 -1.09
N GLY A 60 17.01 -6.83 -1.90
CA GLY A 60 16.47 -8.16 -1.58
C GLY A 60 17.09 -8.77 -0.32
N ALA A 61 16.43 -9.80 0.25
CA ALA A 61 16.95 -10.59 1.37
C ALA A 61 18.27 -11.27 0.97
N GLY A 62 19.41 -10.68 1.36
CA GLY A 62 20.74 -11.11 0.93
C GLY A 62 21.65 -9.97 0.49
N GLY A 63 21.12 -8.75 0.31
CA GLY A 63 21.87 -7.49 0.35
C GLY A 63 23.21 -7.48 -0.36
N GLY A 64 23.26 -7.92 -1.62
CA GLY A 64 24.44 -7.68 -2.45
C GLY A 64 24.51 -6.20 -2.81
N SER A 65 25.63 -5.54 -2.54
CA SER A 65 25.92 -4.24 -3.16
C SER A 65 26.14 -4.48 -4.65
N GLY A 66 25.10 -4.30 -5.43
CA GLY A 66 25.20 -4.39 -6.88
C GLY A 66 26.12 -3.32 -7.46
N GLU A 67 26.73 -3.61 -8.61
CA GLU A 67 27.55 -2.63 -9.31
C GLU A 67 26.68 -1.75 -10.21
N LEU A 68 27.05 -0.47 -10.34
CA LEU A 68 26.41 0.42 -11.29
C LEU A 68 26.61 -0.13 -12.71
N PRO A 69 25.53 -0.29 -13.51
CA PRO A 69 25.66 -0.73 -14.88
C PRO A 69 26.55 0.24 -15.67
N GLY A 70 27.52 -0.31 -16.40
CA GLY A 70 28.39 0.49 -17.26
C GLY A 70 27.59 1.21 -18.37
N PRO A 71 27.99 2.42 -18.82
CA PRO A 71 27.27 3.18 -19.83
C PRO A 71 26.98 2.40 -21.12
N GLU A 72 27.93 1.57 -21.56
CA GLU A 72 27.78 0.74 -22.77
C GLU A 72 26.71 -0.35 -22.61
N SER A 73 26.67 -1.01 -21.43
CA SER A 73 25.66 -2.02 -21.13
C SER A 73 24.27 -1.41 -21.09
N LEU A 74 24.13 -0.23 -20.48
CA LEU A 74 22.85 0.47 -20.41
C LEU A 74 22.42 0.98 -21.79
N ALA A 75 23.34 1.56 -22.57
CA ALA A 75 23.06 1.98 -23.95
C ALA A 75 22.62 0.81 -24.83
N SER A 76 23.28 -0.35 -24.70
CA SER A 76 22.89 -1.56 -25.43
C SER A 76 21.49 -2.04 -25.04
N ALA A 77 21.15 -2.03 -23.74
CA ALA A 77 19.82 -2.40 -23.25
C ALA A 77 18.72 -1.42 -23.69
N LEU A 78 19.03 -0.12 -23.74
CA LEU A 78 18.13 0.92 -24.26
C LEU A 78 17.99 0.89 -25.80
N GLY A 79 18.83 0.11 -26.49
CA GLY A 79 18.84 -0.03 -27.94
C GLY A 79 19.32 1.23 -28.67
N GLN A 80 18.86 1.42 -29.91
CA GLN A 80 19.26 2.56 -30.76
C GLN A 80 18.71 3.93 -30.29
N GLY A 81 18.24 4.03 -29.05
CA GLY A 81 17.57 5.21 -28.52
C GLY A 81 16.17 5.42 -29.11
N PHE A 82 15.62 6.61 -28.87
CA PHE A 82 14.28 6.97 -29.28
C PHE A 82 14.29 7.68 -30.64
N VAL A 83 14.32 6.91 -31.73
CA VAL A 83 14.26 7.46 -33.10
C VAL A 83 12.80 7.76 -33.45
N VAL A 84 12.42 9.03 -33.32
CA VAL A 84 11.04 9.52 -33.50
C VAL A 84 10.49 9.12 -34.88
N ASP A 85 11.28 9.27 -35.94
CA ASP A 85 10.84 9.00 -37.32
C ASP A 85 10.36 7.56 -37.52
N SER A 86 11.00 6.59 -36.85
CA SER A 86 10.61 5.17 -36.92
C SER A 86 9.19 4.87 -36.41
N LEU A 87 8.63 5.78 -35.59
CA LEU A 87 7.25 5.66 -35.11
C LEU A 87 6.23 5.96 -36.22
N TYR A 88 6.62 6.72 -37.24
CA TYR A 88 5.74 7.20 -38.31
C TYR A 88 5.92 6.45 -39.65
N GLU A 89 6.99 5.68 -39.80
CA GLU A 89 7.30 4.95 -41.04
C GLU A 89 6.23 3.92 -41.42
N ASN A 90 5.74 3.92 -42.67
CA ASN A 90 4.85 2.89 -43.19
C ASN A 90 3.64 2.59 -42.27
N LEU A 91 3.04 3.61 -41.66
CA LEU A 91 1.79 3.44 -40.90
C LEU A 91 0.64 3.20 -41.90
N GLU A 92 0.21 1.95 -42.02
CA GLU A 92 -0.86 1.50 -42.92
C GLU A 92 -2.26 1.71 -42.30
N GLY A 93 -3.30 1.73 -43.14
CA GLY A 93 -4.70 1.90 -42.73
C GLY A 93 -5.15 3.36 -42.62
N GLU A 94 -6.43 3.55 -42.31
CA GLU A 94 -7.06 4.86 -42.15
C GLU A 94 -7.50 5.11 -40.70
N GLY A 95 -7.44 6.38 -40.26
CA GLY A 95 -7.98 6.80 -38.96
C GLY A 95 -7.42 6.05 -37.76
N SER A 96 -8.28 5.27 -37.09
CA SER A 96 -8.00 4.59 -35.82
C SER A 96 -6.96 3.47 -35.93
N GLU A 97 -6.86 2.79 -37.08
CA GLU A 97 -5.86 1.72 -37.28
C GLU A 97 -4.45 2.29 -37.32
N LYS A 98 -4.27 3.41 -38.04
CA LYS A 98 -3.01 4.16 -38.10
C LYS A 98 -2.57 4.65 -36.72
N ALA A 99 -3.51 5.19 -35.94
CA ALA A 99 -3.27 5.64 -34.58
C ALA A 99 -2.88 4.48 -33.64
N ASN A 100 -3.56 3.32 -33.74
CA ASN A 100 -3.24 2.15 -32.95
C ASN A 100 -1.84 1.59 -33.27
N GLN A 101 -1.44 1.56 -34.55
CA GLN A 101 -0.10 1.14 -34.93
C GLN A 101 0.97 2.08 -34.34
N PHE A 102 0.75 3.39 -34.42
CA PHE A 102 1.63 4.38 -33.81
C PHE A 102 1.76 4.14 -32.29
N LEU A 103 0.64 3.99 -31.59
CA LEU A 103 0.63 3.76 -30.14
C LEU A 103 1.35 2.46 -29.74
N ARG A 104 1.17 1.37 -30.52
CA ARG A 104 1.89 0.11 -30.29
C ARG A 104 3.40 0.28 -30.44
N ARG A 105 3.85 0.99 -31.47
CA ARG A 105 5.28 1.26 -31.68
C ARG A 105 5.87 2.15 -30.59
N LEU A 106 5.15 3.20 -30.21
CA LEU A 106 5.53 4.07 -29.11
C LEU A 106 5.65 3.28 -27.80
N TYR A 107 4.65 2.47 -27.49
CA TYR A 107 4.66 1.64 -26.28
C TYR A 107 5.76 0.58 -26.30
N ALA A 108 6.07 -0.02 -27.45
CA ALA A 108 7.21 -0.94 -27.56
C ALA A 108 8.54 -0.26 -27.18
N ARG A 109 8.71 1.05 -27.44
CA ARG A 109 9.89 1.81 -26.97
C ARG A 109 9.87 2.01 -25.46
N VAL A 110 8.70 2.29 -24.88
CA VAL A 110 8.54 2.38 -23.43
C VAL A 110 8.87 1.04 -22.77
N GLN A 111 8.39 -0.07 -23.33
CA GLN A 111 8.65 -1.42 -22.83
C GLN A 111 10.15 -1.73 -22.80
N VAL A 112 10.90 -1.43 -23.86
CA VAL A 112 12.36 -1.60 -23.88
C VAL A 112 13.04 -0.79 -22.76
N ALA A 113 12.61 0.45 -22.53
CA ALA A 113 13.14 1.26 -21.44
C ALA A 113 12.80 0.69 -20.05
N GLN A 114 11.60 0.12 -19.88
CA GLN A 114 11.19 -0.55 -18.65
C GLN A 114 11.98 -1.84 -18.39
N GLU A 115 12.25 -2.63 -19.42
CA GLU A 115 13.09 -3.83 -19.35
C GLU A 115 14.54 -3.46 -19.01
N ALA A 116 15.10 -2.43 -19.65
CA ALA A 116 16.41 -1.90 -19.34
C ALA A 116 16.50 -1.39 -17.89
N PHE A 117 15.45 -0.70 -17.42
CA PHE A 117 15.34 -0.27 -16.02
C PHE A 117 15.33 -1.46 -15.07
N GLY A 118 14.52 -2.49 -15.33
CA GLY A 118 14.45 -3.69 -14.50
C GLY A 118 15.79 -4.43 -14.43
N ALA A 119 16.49 -4.54 -15.57
CA ALA A 119 17.83 -5.13 -15.62
C ALA A 119 18.85 -4.32 -14.82
N ALA A 120 18.83 -2.99 -14.95
CA ALA A 120 19.70 -2.09 -14.18
C ALA A 120 19.41 -2.16 -12.68
N ALA A 121 18.14 -2.16 -12.27
CA ALA A 121 17.73 -2.33 -10.88
C ALA A 121 18.21 -3.68 -10.32
N GLY A 122 18.03 -4.77 -11.08
CA GLY A 122 18.50 -6.10 -10.70
C GLY A 122 20.02 -6.18 -10.52
N GLN A 123 20.80 -5.53 -11.40
CA GLN A 123 22.26 -5.43 -11.24
C GLN A 123 22.66 -4.68 -9.97
N LEU A 124 21.85 -3.70 -9.54
CA LEU A 124 22.01 -2.97 -8.30
C LEU A 124 21.51 -3.73 -7.06
N GLY A 125 21.03 -4.97 -7.22
CA GLY A 125 20.44 -5.76 -6.14
C GLY A 125 19.06 -5.26 -5.69
N GLN A 126 18.42 -4.39 -6.47
CA GLN A 126 17.10 -3.85 -6.20
C GLN A 126 16.03 -4.54 -7.03
N GLY A 127 14.88 -4.79 -6.42
CA GLY A 127 13.74 -5.34 -7.15
C GLY A 127 12.44 -5.38 -6.36
N PRO A 128 11.34 -5.75 -7.02
CA PRO A 128 10.00 -5.80 -6.41
C PRO A 128 9.87 -6.90 -5.34
N ALA A 129 10.81 -7.84 -5.27
CA ALA A 129 10.85 -8.89 -4.25
C ALA A 129 10.86 -8.31 -2.83
N PHE A 130 11.52 -7.16 -2.61
CA PHE A 130 11.54 -6.50 -1.32
C PHE A 130 10.14 -6.15 -0.79
N GLY A 131 9.32 -5.49 -1.62
CA GLY A 131 7.96 -5.14 -1.26
C GLY A 131 7.05 -6.36 -1.15
N LEU A 132 7.21 -7.35 -2.02
CA LEU A 132 6.43 -8.59 -1.99
C LEU A 132 6.72 -9.43 -0.75
N ASP A 133 7.99 -9.55 -0.35
CA ASP A 133 8.39 -10.26 0.87
C ASP A 133 7.82 -9.54 2.11
N SER A 134 7.89 -8.20 2.13
CA SER A 134 7.29 -7.40 3.20
C SER A 134 5.78 -7.58 3.26
N LEU A 135 5.10 -7.61 2.11
CA LEU A 135 3.66 -7.85 2.02
C LEU A 135 3.28 -9.24 2.55
N ALA A 136 4.02 -10.28 2.17
CA ALA A 136 3.80 -11.63 2.66
C ALA A 136 3.90 -11.69 4.20
N LYS A 137 4.93 -11.05 4.77
CA LYS A 137 5.11 -10.96 6.23
C LYS A 137 4.00 -10.16 6.92
N VAL A 138 3.50 -9.07 6.31
CA VAL A 138 2.32 -8.35 6.84
C VAL A 138 1.11 -9.29 6.91
N ARG A 139 0.87 -10.08 5.87
CA ARG A 139 -0.27 -11.02 5.83
C ARG A 139 -0.14 -12.14 6.85
N GLU A 140 1.08 -12.59 7.12
CA GLU A 140 1.35 -13.61 8.13
C GLU A 140 1.19 -13.07 9.56
N HIS A 141 1.77 -11.92 9.87
CA HIS A 141 1.91 -11.45 11.25
C HIS A 141 0.90 -10.38 11.68
N GLN A 142 0.28 -9.67 10.74
CA GLN A 142 -0.69 -8.60 10.98
C GLN A 142 -1.83 -8.67 9.95
N PRO A 143 -2.56 -9.80 9.84
CA PRO A 143 -3.53 -10.04 8.77
C PRO A 143 -4.67 -9.02 8.72
N TRP A 144 -4.99 -8.34 9.83
CA TRP A 144 -6.01 -7.29 9.87
C TRP A 144 -5.57 -5.98 9.21
N ALA A 145 -4.27 -5.72 9.10
CA ALA A 145 -3.74 -4.45 8.61
C ALA A 145 -3.95 -4.30 7.10
N ALA A 146 -4.28 -3.08 6.66
CA ALA A 146 -4.15 -2.72 5.26
C ALA A 146 -2.67 -2.71 4.86
N ALA A 147 -2.36 -3.07 3.61
CA ALA A 147 -1.02 -3.03 3.06
C ALA A 147 -1.05 -2.42 1.67
N LEU A 148 -0.35 -1.30 1.49
CA LEU A 148 -0.29 -0.55 0.24
C LEU A 148 1.14 -0.55 -0.29
N GLY A 149 1.31 -0.92 -1.55
CA GLY A 149 2.56 -0.64 -2.25
C GLY A 149 2.70 0.87 -2.46
N TYR A 150 3.86 1.44 -2.20
CA TYR A 150 4.11 2.87 -2.33
C TYR A 150 5.51 3.12 -2.90
N SER A 151 5.59 3.43 -4.19
CA SER A 151 6.90 3.52 -4.87
C SER A 151 6.97 4.62 -5.93
N ARG A 152 8.19 5.10 -6.22
CA ARG A 152 8.48 6.02 -7.33
C ARG A 152 8.66 5.28 -8.65
N LYS A 153 9.19 4.06 -8.57
CA LYS A 153 9.78 3.35 -9.71
C LYS A 153 9.02 2.07 -10.09
N ALA A 154 7.84 1.86 -9.50
CA ALA A 154 7.03 0.68 -9.80
C ALA A 154 6.53 0.70 -11.24
N LEU A 155 6.77 -0.40 -11.96
CA LEU A 155 6.20 -0.67 -13.26
C LEU A 155 4.78 -1.23 -13.11
N TYR A 156 4.03 -1.25 -14.20
CA TYR A 156 2.69 -1.84 -14.21
C TYR A 156 2.69 -3.31 -13.73
N ALA A 157 3.68 -4.09 -14.17
CA ALA A 157 3.84 -5.48 -13.74
C ALA A 157 4.09 -5.60 -12.23
N ASP A 158 4.82 -4.67 -11.63
CA ASP A 158 5.09 -4.66 -10.18
C ASP A 158 3.81 -4.34 -9.40
N ALA A 159 3.03 -3.37 -9.87
CA ALA A 159 1.73 -3.07 -9.26
C ALA A 159 0.77 -4.26 -9.37
N ALA A 160 0.74 -4.94 -10.52
CA ALA A 160 -0.03 -6.16 -10.70
C ALA A 160 0.42 -7.29 -9.75
N ALA A 161 1.74 -7.47 -9.58
CA ALA A 161 2.30 -8.44 -8.66
C ALA A 161 1.92 -8.13 -7.20
N MET A 162 2.00 -6.87 -6.76
CA MET A 162 1.54 -6.45 -5.43
C MET A 162 0.06 -6.75 -5.21
N CYS A 163 -0.80 -6.44 -6.19
CA CYS A 163 -2.23 -6.76 -6.12
C CYS A 163 -2.49 -8.27 -6.03
N MET A 164 -1.79 -9.08 -6.84
CA MET A 164 -1.90 -10.54 -6.79
C MET A 164 -1.36 -11.12 -5.46
N GLY A 165 -0.36 -10.48 -4.86
CA GLY A 165 0.12 -10.78 -3.51
C GLY A 165 -0.84 -10.35 -2.39
N GLY A 166 -1.96 -9.71 -2.74
CA GLY A 166 -2.99 -9.30 -1.80
C GLY A 166 -2.77 -7.92 -1.17
N ALA A 167 -2.02 -7.02 -1.82
CA ALA A 167 -2.01 -5.61 -1.44
C ALA A 167 -3.40 -4.98 -1.61
N ASP A 168 -3.77 -4.07 -0.70
CA ASP A 168 -5.05 -3.36 -0.73
C ASP A 168 -5.04 -2.15 -1.68
N GLY A 169 -3.92 -1.95 -2.38
CA GLY A 169 -3.72 -0.87 -3.34
C GLY A 169 -2.24 -0.60 -3.62
N VAL A 170 -1.98 0.17 -4.67
CA VAL A 170 -0.64 0.63 -5.05
C VAL A 170 -0.71 2.13 -5.32
N LEU A 171 0.18 2.87 -4.69
CA LEU A 171 0.26 4.32 -4.72
C LEU A 171 1.61 4.75 -5.27
N GLN A 172 1.62 5.88 -5.99
CA GLN A 172 2.83 6.43 -6.56
C GLN A 172 3.42 7.49 -5.64
N LYS A 173 4.69 7.34 -5.28
CA LYS A 173 5.46 8.40 -4.61
C LYS A 173 5.65 9.57 -5.59
N PRO A 174 5.47 10.82 -5.15
CA PRO A 174 5.70 11.98 -6.00
C PRO A 174 7.14 12.05 -6.51
N GLN A 175 7.31 12.51 -7.74
CA GLN A 175 8.59 12.63 -8.44
C GLN A 175 9.11 14.07 -8.37
N GLY A 176 10.43 14.23 -8.47
CA GLY A 176 11.10 15.52 -8.56
C GLY A 176 12.49 15.39 -9.17
N VAL A 177 12.99 16.48 -9.75
CA VAL A 177 14.33 16.53 -10.36
C VAL A 177 15.45 16.56 -9.32
N ASP A 178 15.14 16.98 -8.09
CA ASP A 178 16.02 17.04 -6.93
C ASP A 178 15.23 16.80 -5.63
N GLU A 179 15.94 16.71 -4.51
CA GLU A 179 15.36 16.46 -3.19
C GLU A 179 14.37 17.54 -2.74
N ALA A 180 14.61 18.82 -3.08
CA ALA A 180 13.72 19.92 -2.70
C ALA A 180 12.40 19.86 -3.47
N ALA A 181 12.46 19.52 -4.75
CA ALA A 181 11.29 19.27 -5.59
C ALA A 181 10.52 18.04 -5.10
N ILE A 182 11.22 16.96 -4.72
CA ILE A 182 10.60 15.77 -4.12
C ILE A 182 9.89 16.13 -2.81
N ALA A 183 10.53 16.88 -1.92
CA ALA A 183 9.92 17.29 -0.65
C ALA A 183 8.65 18.12 -0.85
N LYS A 184 8.70 19.09 -1.77
CA LYS A 184 7.53 19.91 -2.13
C LYS A 184 6.40 19.07 -2.71
N ALA A 185 6.71 18.19 -3.66
CA ALA A 185 5.71 17.32 -4.29
C ALA A 185 5.12 16.32 -3.29
N SER A 186 5.94 15.78 -2.38
CA SER A 186 5.53 14.91 -1.28
C SER A 186 4.55 15.62 -0.35
N HIS A 187 4.85 16.86 0.04
CA HIS A 187 3.96 17.66 0.88
C HIS A 187 2.61 17.94 0.20
N GLN A 188 2.62 18.25 -1.10
CA GLN A 188 1.41 18.55 -1.86
C GLN A 188 0.51 17.33 -2.02
N ALA A 189 1.08 16.14 -2.25
CA ALA A 189 0.32 14.91 -2.42
C ALA A 189 -0.11 14.25 -1.10
N ALA A 190 0.45 14.69 0.04
CA ALA A 190 0.23 14.06 1.35
C ALA A 190 -1.25 13.94 1.75
N PRO A 191 -2.14 14.92 1.51
CA PRO A 191 -3.57 14.78 1.84
C PRO A 191 -4.26 13.65 1.06
N GLU A 192 -3.97 13.52 -0.23
CA GLU A 192 -4.56 12.46 -1.08
C GLU A 192 -4.03 11.08 -0.69
N LEU A 193 -2.73 11.00 -0.37
CA LEU A 193 -2.12 9.79 0.16
C LEU A 193 -2.73 9.35 1.50
N ALA A 194 -2.96 10.29 2.43
CA ALA A 194 -3.63 10.01 3.69
C ALA A 194 -5.07 9.51 3.46
N GLN A 195 -5.81 10.16 2.56
CA GLN A 195 -7.17 9.73 2.20
C GLN A 195 -7.19 8.31 1.62
N ALA A 196 -6.26 7.99 0.71
CA ALA A 196 -6.15 6.66 0.12
C ALA A 196 -5.81 5.60 1.17
N ALA A 197 -4.87 5.90 2.07
CA ALA A 197 -4.50 4.99 3.16
C ALA A 197 -5.67 4.75 4.13
N PHE A 198 -6.41 5.79 4.51
CA PHE A 198 -7.58 5.64 5.37
C PHE A 198 -8.69 4.84 4.71
N ALA A 199 -8.93 5.07 3.41
CA ALA A 199 -9.88 4.27 2.65
C ALA A 199 -9.45 2.80 2.59
N ALA A 200 -8.16 2.50 2.40
CA ALA A 200 -7.66 1.13 2.41
C ALA A 200 -7.89 0.42 3.75
N VAL A 201 -7.68 1.11 4.88
CA VAL A 201 -7.99 0.59 6.22
C VAL A 201 -9.49 0.36 6.38
N ASP A 202 -10.33 1.31 5.96
CA ASP A 202 -11.78 1.17 5.99
C ASP A 202 -12.23 -0.08 5.22
N PHE A 203 -11.76 -0.26 3.99
CA PHE A 203 -12.11 -1.41 3.16
C PHE A 203 -11.62 -2.74 3.73
N ARG A 204 -10.36 -2.79 4.18
CA ARG A 204 -9.77 -4.00 4.77
C ARG A 204 -10.54 -4.46 6.00
N LEU A 205 -10.75 -3.55 6.95
CA LEU A 205 -11.45 -3.87 8.19
C LEU A 205 -12.92 -4.17 7.95
N ALA A 206 -13.59 -3.45 7.04
CA ALA A 206 -14.97 -3.75 6.69
C ALA A 206 -15.13 -5.16 6.10
N GLY A 207 -14.22 -5.56 5.21
CA GLY A 207 -14.22 -6.89 4.61
C GLY A 207 -14.04 -8.00 5.64
N LEU A 208 -13.05 -7.86 6.53
CA LEU A 208 -12.76 -8.85 7.58
C LEU A 208 -13.88 -8.90 8.63
N ALA A 209 -14.29 -7.75 9.17
CA ALA A 209 -15.37 -7.67 10.16
C ALA A 209 -16.70 -8.20 9.62
N GLY A 210 -16.99 -7.98 8.33
CA GLY A 210 -18.16 -8.56 7.67
C GLY A 210 -18.12 -10.09 7.62
N GLN A 211 -16.95 -10.68 7.36
CA GLN A 211 -16.77 -12.15 7.39
C GLN A 211 -16.98 -12.71 8.79
N VAL A 212 -16.40 -12.07 9.82
CA VAL A 212 -16.61 -12.44 11.23
C VAL A 212 -18.10 -12.38 11.58
N GLY A 213 -18.77 -11.27 11.28
CA GLY A 213 -20.20 -11.10 11.56
C GLY A 213 -21.09 -12.14 10.87
N LEU A 214 -20.80 -12.49 9.62
CA LEU A 214 -21.54 -13.53 8.90
C LEU A 214 -21.36 -14.91 9.53
N ARG A 215 -20.14 -15.28 9.96
CA ARG A 215 -19.91 -16.55 10.67
C ARG A 215 -20.65 -16.58 12.00
N LEU A 216 -20.58 -15.52 12.79
CA LEU A 216 -21.30 -15.42 14.06
C LEU A 216 -22.82 -15.59 13.91
N CYS A 217 -23.40 -15.03 12.85
CA CYS A 217 -24.81 -15.23 12.50
C CYS A 217 -25.10 -16.69 12.11
N TRP A 218 -24.23 -17.30 11.30
CA TRP A 218 -24.40 -18.68 10.83
C TRP A 218 -24.30 -19.70 11.97
N ASP A 219 -23.33 -19.51 12.86
CA ASP A 219 -23.04 -20.41 13.96
C ASP A 219 -23.94 -20.15 15.18
N GLY A 220 -24.68 -19.03 15.19
CA GLY A 220 -25.57 -18.65 16.29
C GLY A 220 -24.86 -18.27 17.59
N VAL A 221 -23.56 -17.95 17.52
CA VAL A 221 -22.68 -17.73 18.69
C VAL A 221 -23.04 -16.43 19.42
N SER A 222 -23.26 -15.33 18.68
CA SER A 222 -23.60 -14.04 19.28
C SER A 222 -24.25 -13.09 18.29
N LEU A 223 -25.58 -12.97 18.35
CA LEU A 223 -26.34 -12.02 17.53
C LEU A 223 -26.00 -10.57 17.87
N SER A 224 -25.75 -10.26 19.15
CA SER A 224 -25.40 -8.91 19.59
C SER A 224 -24.05 -8.46 19.02
N LEU A 225 -23.05 -9.34 18.99
CA LEU A 225 -21.77 -9.03 18.36
C LEU A 225 -21.91 -8.86 16.85
N ALA A 226 -22.68 -9.73 16.19
CA ALA A 226 -22.91 -9.61 14.76
C ALA A 226 -23.60 -8.29 14.38
N GLU A 227 -24.60 -7.84 15.16
CA GLU A 227 -25.25 -6.53 14.99
C GLU A 227 -24.28 -5.37 15.21
N ALA A 228 -23.43 -5.43 16.25
CA ALA A 228 -22.43 -4.40 16.52
C ALA A 228 -21.39 -4.31 15.39
N LEU A 229 -20.93 -5.45 14.88
CA LEU A 229 -20.04 -5.53 13.71
C LEU A 229 -20.70 -4.95 12.46
N GLN A 230 -21.97 -5.26 12.22
CA GLN A 230 -22.71 -4.72 11.07
C GLN A 230 -22.79 -3.18 11.13
N GLN A 231 -23.09 -2.61 12.30
CA GLN A 231 -23.13 -1.16 12.49
C GLN A 231 -21.76 -0.53 12.21
N ALA A 232 -20.69 -1.13 12.74
CA ALA A 232 -19.32 -0.68 12.51
C ALA A 232 -18.94 -0.72 11.01
N VAL A 233 -19.24 -1.82 10.31
CA VAL A 233 -19.03 -1.94 8.86
C VAL A 233 -19.82 -0.87 8.08
N GLY A 234 -21.05 -0.55 8.52
CA GLY A 234 -21.86 0.53 7.96
C GLY A 234 -21.15 1.89 7.99
N GLN A 235 -20.45 2.19 9.09
CA GLN A 235 -19.65 3.42 9.23
C GLN A 235 -18.43 3.44 8.30
N LEU A 236 -17.76 2.30 8.11
CA LEU A 236 -16.57 2.22 7.25
C LEU A 236 -16.92 2.32 5.76
N THR A 237 -18.04 1.74 5.33
CA THR A 237 -18.39 1.64 3.90
C THR A 237 -19.16 2.84 3.33
N CYS A 238 -19.37 3.90 4.12
CA CYS A 238 -20.15 5.10 3.71
C CYS A 238 -21.60 4.78 3.27
N ARG A 239 -22.16 3.62 3.63
CA ARG A 239 -23.59 3.35 3.44
C ARG A 239 -24.45 4.29 4.29
N GLU A 240 -23.87 4.80 5.37
CA GLU A 240 -24.43 5.82 6.24
C GLU A 240 -23.58 7.10 6.18
N LYS A 241 -24.17 8.26 6.49
CA LYS A 241 -23.41 9.51 6.62
C LYS A 241 -22.38 9.34 7.73
N ARG A 242 -21.09 9.32 7.38
CA ARG A 242 -20.01 9.34 8.36
C ARG A 242 -20.17 10.56 9.26
N SER A 243 -20.44 10.32 10.54
CA SER A 243 -20.44 11.35 11.57
C SER A 243 -19.65 10.86 12.78
N PRO A 244 -18.99 11.76 13.52
CA PRO A 244 -18.29 11.40 14.76
C PRO A 244 -19.24 10.70 15.75
N GLU A 245 -20.51 11.13 15.80
CA GLU A 245 -21.53 10.54 16.67
C GLU A 245 -21.88 9.10 16.28
N ALA A 246 -22.07 8.83 14.99
CA ALA A 246 -22.41 7.48 14.51
C ALA A 246 -21.22 6.51 14.70
N ARG A 247 -19.99 7.00 14.47
CA ARG A 247 -18.76 6.25 14.76
C ARG A 247 -18.64 5.93 16.26
N GLY A 248 -18.91 6.92 17.12
CA GLY A 248 -18.93 6.73 18.57
C GLY A 248 -19.97 5.71 19.03
N LYS A 249 -21.19 5.75 18.48
CA LYS A 249 -22.24 4.76 18.78
C LYS A 249 -21.84 3.34 18.38
N ALA A 250 -21.29 3.16 17.18
CA ALA A 250 -20.82 1.86 16.72
C ALA A 250 -19.69 1.32 17.62
N LEU A 251 -18.78 2.20 18.04
CA LEU A 251 -17.71 1.85 18.96
C LEU A 251 -18.22 1.41 20.33
N GLU A 252 -19.17 2.14 20.93
CA GLU A 252 -19.76 1.77 22.22
C GLU A 252 -20.56 0.47 22.12
N GLY A 253 -21.24 0.22 21.00
CA GLY A 253 -21.89 -1.06 20.73
C GLY A 253 -20.92 -2.23 20.70
N LEU A 254 -19.75 -2.07 20.06
CA LEU A 254 -18.70 -3.09 20.06
C LEU A 254 -18.12 -3.33 21.46
N LYS A 255 -17.83 -2.27 22.23
CA LYS A 255 -17.29 -2.38 23.60
C LYS A 255 -18.27 -3.01 24.60
N ALA A 256 -19.58 -2.88 24.35
CA ALA A 256 -20.59 -3.47 25.21
C ALA A 256 -20.57 -5.00 25.19
N VAL A 257 -19.98 -5.61 24.16
CA VAL A 257 -19.80 -7.05 24.05
C VAL A 257 -18.51 -7.48 24.73
N ARG A 258 -18.62 -8.37 25.71
CA ARG A 258 -17.47 -8.95 26.41
C ARG A 258 -16.90 -10.10 25.57
N LEU A 259 -15.82 -9.82 24.83
CA LEU A 259 -15.22 -10.80 23.92
C LEU A 259 -14.70 -12.04 24.66
N ASP A 260 -14.23 -11.90 25.91
CA ASP A 260 -13.76 -13.02 26.74
C ASP A 260 -14.86 -14.03 27.09
N ASP A 261 -16.12 -13.62 27.00
CA ASP A 261 -17.28 -14.50 27.25
C ASP A 261 -17.67 -15.27 25.98
N LEU A 262 -17.00 -15.03 24.85
CA LEU A 262 -17.25 -15.66 23.55
C LEU A 262 -16.08 -16.59 23.18
N GLU A 263 -16.39 -17.82 22.75
CA GLU A 263 -15.38 -18.78 22.25
C GLU A 263 -14.92 -18.42 20.82
N LEU A 264 -14.38 -17.21 20.64
CA LEU A 264 -13.86 -16.73 19.36
C LEU A 264 -12.46 -17.27 19.09
N ASP A 265 -12.13 -17.49 17.82
CA ASP A 265 -10.74 -17.71 17.45
C ASP A 265 -9.91 -16.43 17.62
N GLN A 266 -8.60 -16.59 17.81
CA GLN A 266 -7.71 -15.45 18.05
C GLN A 266 -7.72 -14.46 16.88
N GLY A 267 -7.86 -14.92 15.64
CA GLY A 267 -7.88 -14.05 14.47
C GLY A 267 -9.08 -13.10 14.47
N ASP A 268 -10.24 -13.61 14.86
CA ASP A 268 -11.48 -12.85 14.97
C ASP A 268 -11.40 -11.80 16.08
N VAL A 269 -10.80 -12.17 17.22
CA VAL A 269 -10.52 -11.22 18.30
C VAL A 269 -9.61 -10.10 17.80
N GLU A 270 -8.53 -10.40 17.09
CA GLU A 270 -7.62 -9.37 16.56
C GLU A 270 -8.30 -8.45 15.54
N VAL A 271 -9.19 -8.96 14.69
CA VAL A 271 -9.98 -8.15 13.75
C VAL A 271 -10.89 -7.19 14.51
N ILE A 272 -11.59 -7.67 15.55
CA ILE A 272 -12.48 -6.85 16.37
C ILE A 272 -11.69 -5.76 17.11
N LEU A 273 -10.52 -6.10 17.67
CA LEU A 273 -9.65 -5.13 18.35
C LEU A 273 -9.06 -4.11 17.37
N ALA A 274 -8.70 -4.52 16.15
CA ALA A 274 -8.25 -3.61 15.10
C ALA A 274 -9.36 -2.63 14.69
N LEU A 275 -10.60 -3.11 14.57
CA LEU A 275 -11.77 -2.29 14.31
C LEU A 275 -12.05 -1.31 15.45
N TRP A 276 -11.92 -1.74 16.70
CA TRP A 276 -12.02 -0.88 17.88
C TRP A 276 -11.00 0.26 17.80
N ASP A 277 -9.71 -0.04 17.63
CA ASP A 277 -8.68 0.99 17.53
C ASP A 277 -8.96 1.97 16.41
N TRP A 278 -9.36 1.45 15.25
CA TRP A 278 -9.70 2.30 14.12
C TRP A 278 -10.86 3.24 14.45
N LEU A 279 -11.97 2.71 14.97
CA LEU A 279 -13.13 3.51 15.33
C LEU A 279 -12.84 4.55 16.43
N SER A 280 -11.81 4.33 17.24
CA SER A 280 -11.35 5.25 18.27
C SER A 280 -10.56 6.46 17.74
N LEU A 281 -10.22 6.49 16.44
CA LEU A 281 -9.61 7.65 15.82
C LEU A 281 -10.55 8.86 15.94
N GLU A 282 -10.11 9.88 16.67
CA GLU A 282 -10.80 11.17 16.76
C GLU A 282 -10.74 11.87 15.40
N THR A 283 -11.91 12.20 14.84
CA THR A 283 -12.07 12.95 13.58
C THR A 283 -12.24 14.43 13.81
#